data_AF-A0A972TQF8-F1
#
_entry.id   AF-A0A972TQF8-F1
#
_cell.length_a   1.000
_cell.length_b   1.000
_cell.length_c   1.000
_cell.angle_alpha   90.00
_cell.angle_beta   90.00
_cell.angle_gamma   90.00
#
_symmetry.space_group_name_H-M   'P 1'
#
loop_
_entity.id
_entity.type
_entity.pdbx_description
1 polymer ?
#
loop_
_entity_poly.entity_id
_entity_poly.type
_entity_poly.pdbx_seq_one_letter_code
_entity_poly.pdbx_strand_id
1 'polypeptide(L)'
;MVSEDRARLSRYGHNELRFKRTSSFVRFFLQFKSPLIYVLIAAAVVTALLGKWTDTSVILIVVVANAIIGFIQEGKAEASMQALTRMMVLDCTVLRDRTRKDVPARKLVPGDAVLLDEGDRIPADLRLFYARNLNTDEAALTGESVPVDKSIDPIPKHGLTPADQLCMACKSVL
;
A
#
# COMPACT_ATOMS: atom_id res chain seq x y z
N MET A 1 -1.87 24.38 24.05
CA MET A 1 -2.35 22.99 24.13
C MET A 1 -2.12 22.31 22.79
N VAL A 2 -1.04 21.54 22.65
CA VAL A 2 -0.90 20.62 21.51
C VAL A 2 -1.85 19.47 21.81
N SER A 3 -2.92 19.31 21.04
CA SER A 3 -3.85 18.19 21.17
C SER A 3 -3.06 16.88 21.07
N GLU A 4 -3.26 15.96 22.01
CA GLU A 4 -2.49 14.70 22.16
C GLU A 4 -2.38 13.92 20.83
N ASP A 5 -3.41 14.00 19.99
CA ASP A 5 -3.47 13.46 18.64
C ASP A 5 -2.29 13.89 17.75
N ARG A 6 -1.87 15.16 17.83
CA ARG A 6 -0.74 15.67 17.03
C ARG A 6 0.57 15.06 17.48
N ALA A 7 0.76 14.89 18.79
CA ALA A 7 1.95 14.24 19.33
C ALA A 7 2.00 12.76 18.93
N ARG A 8 0.86 12.06 18.96
CA ARG A 8 0.75 10.67 18.51
C ARG A 8 0.96 10.54 17.00
N LEU A 9 0.40 11.44 16.19
CA LEU A 9 0.59 11.44 14.73
C LEU A 9 2.07 11.68 14.36
N SER A 10 2.77 12.56 15.09
CA SER A 10 4.22 12.74 14.91
C SER A 10 5.03 11.51 15.32
N ARG A 11 4.57 10.72 16.31
CA ARG A 11 5.27 9.53 16.80
C ARG A 11 5.03 8.29 15.95
N TYR A 12 3.79 8.02 15.55
CA TYR A 12 3.40 6.82 14.82
C TYR A 12 3.35 7.03 13.30
N GLY A 13 3.28 8.27 12.84
CA GLY A 13 3.08 8.60 11.44
C GLY A 13 1.63 8.44 10.99
N HIS A 14 1.38 8.71 9.71
CA HIS A 14 0.08 8.56 9.10
C HIS A 14 -0.29 7.08 8.96
N ASN A 15 -1.57 6.75 9.16
CA ASN A 15 -2.14 5.43 8.91
C ASN A 15 -2.31 5.19 7.40
N GLU A 16 -1.18 5.05 6.71
CA GLU A 16 -1.10 4.81 5.28
C GLU A 16 -0.09 3.70 4.99
N LEU A 17 -0.44 2.83 4.04
CA LEU A 17 0.51 1.86 3.53
C LEU A 17 1.56 2.62 2.72
N ARG A 18 2.77 2.75 3.29
CA ARG A 18 3.89 3.38 2.59
C ARG A 18 4.40 2.45 1.51
N PHE A 19 3.90 2.63 0.30
CA PHE A 19 4.54 2.07 -0.88
C PHE A 19 5.91 2.72 -1.01
N LYS A 20 6.99 1.94 -0.85
CA LYS A 20 8.34 2.40 -1.13
C LYS A 20 8.41 2.77 -2.60
N ARG A 21 8.34 4.07 -2.89
CA ARG A 21 8.73 4.64 -4.19
C ARG A 21 10.18 4.25 -4.40
N THR A 22 10.42 3.28 -5.28
CA THR A 22 11.79 3.06 -5.73
C THR A 22 12.04 4.17 -6.74
N SER A 23 12.98 5.06 -6.43
CA SER A 23 13.32 6.18 -7.32
C SER A 23 13.59 5.66 -8.73
N SER A 24 13.02 6.30 -9.75
CA SER A 24 13.17 5.90 -11.15
C SER A 24 14.66 5.79 -11.56
N PHE A 25 15.54 6.61 -10.98
CA PHE A 25 17.00 6.50 -11.15
C PHE A 25 17.63 5.26 -10.48
N VAL A 26 17.12 4.85 -9.32
CA VAL A 26 17.60 3.65 -8.60
C VAL A 26 17.12 2.38 -9.32
N ARG A 27 15.92 2.40 -9.92
CA ARG A 27 15.42 1.32 -10.78
C ARG A 27 16.12 1.26 -12.13
N PHE A 28 16.42 2.40 -12.75
CA PHE A 28 17.26 2.46 -13.94
C PHE A 28 18.59 1.73 -13.68
N PHE A 29 19.27 2.02 -12.56
CA PHE A 29 20.47 1.29 -12.14
C PHE A 29 20.24 -0.17 -11.73
N LEU A 30 19.06 -0.54 -11.22
CA LEU A 30 18.70 -1.94 -10.98
C LEU A 30 18.44 -2.70 -12.30
N GLN A 31 17.96 -2.03 -13.35
CA GLN A 31 17.80 -2.60 -14.69
C GLN A 31 19.17 -3.00 -15.26
N PHE A 32 20.23 -2.22 -14.98
CA PHE A 32 21.63 -2.58 -15.32
C PHE A 32 22.13 -3.88 -14.68
N LYS A 33 21.47 -4.39 -13.62
CA LYS A 33 21.76 -5.73 -13.08
C LYS A 33 21.11 -6.86 -13.88
N SER A 34 20.25 -6.56 -14.84
CA SER A 34 19.73 -7.59 -15.75
C SER A 34 20.85 -8.06 -16.68
N PRO A 35 21.15 -9.38 -16.74
CA PRO A 35 22.21 -9.94 -17.59
C PRO A 35 22.12 -9.49 -19.06
N LEU A 36 20.90 -9.21 -19.54
CA LEU A 36 20.62 -8.75 -20.89
C LEU A 36 21.27 -7.40 -21.24
N ILE A 37 21.35 -6.45 -20.29
CA ILE A 37 21.98 -5.14 -20.55
C ILE A 37 23.49 -5.29 -20.72
N TYR A 38 24.13 -6.17 -19.96
CA TYR A 38 25.56 -6.45 -20.13
C TYR A 38 25.86 -7.05 -21.51
N VAL A 39 24.98 -7.92 -22.03
CA VAL A 39 25.11 -8.49 -23.39
C VAL A 39 24.98 -7.39 -24.46
N LEU A 40 24.04 -6.46 -24.31
CA LEU A 40 23.84 -5.34 -25.23
C LEU A 40 25.01 -4.34 -25.22
N ILE A 41 25.53 -4.01 -24.04
CA ILE A 41 26.70 -3.14 -23.90
C ILE A 41 27.94 -3.82 -24.49
N ALA A 42 28.14 -5.12 -24.22
CA ALA A 42 29.25 -5.89 -24.79
C ALA A 42 29.15 -5.96 -26.33
N ALA A 43 27.96 -6.22 -26.88
CA ALA A 43 27.73 -6.24 -28.32
C ALA A 43 28.01 -4.87 -28.97
N ALA A 44 27.58 -3.77 -28.35
CA ALA A 44 27.85 -2.41 -28.82
C ALA A 44 29.35 -2.07 -28.81
N VAL A 45 30.09 -2.45 -27.75
CA VAL A 45 31.54 -2.25 -27.67
C VAL A 45 32.28 -3.07 -28.72
N VAL A 46 31.90 -4.33 -28.93
CA VAL A 46 32.51 -5.21 -29.94
C VAL A 46 32.29 -4.67 -31.36
N THR A 47 31.07 -4.24 -31.70
CA THR A 47 30.75 -3.67 -33.03
C THR A 47 31.42 -2.32 -33.28
N ALA A 48 31.55 -1.48 -32.24
CA ALA A 48 32.29 -0.23 -32.33
C ALA A 48 33.79 -0.46 -32.57
N LEU A 49 34.40 -1.44 -31.88
CA LEU A 49 35.80 -1.83 -32.10
C LEU A 49 36.05 -2.41 -33.50
N LEU A 50 35.04 -3.06 -34.09
CA LEU A 50 35.07 -3.56 -35.47
C LEU A 50 34.90 -2.46 -36.53
N GLY A 51 34.70 -1.19 -36.13
CA GLY A 51 34.54 -0.06 -37.05
C GLY A 51 33.23 -0.07 -37.85
N LYS A 52 32.26 -0.91 -37.47
CA LYS A 52 30.97 -1.04 -38.13
C LYS A 52 29.97 -0.03 -37.55
N TRP A 53 30.06 1.20 -38.04
CA TRP A 53 29.20 2.32 -37.60
C TRP A 53 27.71 2.07 -37.85
N THR A 54 27.36 1.30 -38.89
CA THR A 54 25.97 0.91 -39.19
C THR A 54 25.39 -0.08 -38.18
N ASP A 55 26.17 -1.07 -37.76
CA ASP A 55 25.69 -2.07 -36.80
C ASP A 55 25.59 -1.46 -35.39
N THR A 56 26.55 -0.59 -35.06
CA THR A 56 26.56 0.15 -33.78
C THR A 56 25.35 1.08 -33.65
N SER A 57 24.95 1.76 -34.73
CA SER A 57 23.80 2.68 -34.69
C SER A 57 22.47 1.94 -34.51
N VAL A 58 22.30 0.77 -35.13
CA VAL A 58 21.12 -0.08 -34.94
C VAL A 58 20.99 -0.55 -33.49
N ILE A 59 22.10 -1.01 -32.89
CA ILE A 59 22.11 -1.44 -31.48
C ILE A 59 21.76 -0.25 -30.55
N LEU A 60 22.31 0.93 -30.82
CA LEU A 60 22.04 2.13 -30.03
C LEU A 60 20.56 2.53 -30.09
N ILE A 61 19.94 2.47 -31.28
CA ILE A 61 18.51 2.74 -31.47
C ILE A 61 17.65 1.78 -30.64
N VAL A 62 17.97 0.48 -30.64
CA VAL A 62 17.21 -0.53 -29.89
C VAL A 62 17.32 -0.29 -28.38
N VAL A 63 18.51 0.09 -27.88
CA VAL A 63 18.71 0.43 -26.46
C VAL A 63 17.88 1.65 -26.07
N VAL A 64 17.92 2.71 -26.87
CA VAL A 64 17.14 3.94 -26.62
C VAL A 64 15.63 3.65 -26.65
N ALA A 65 15.17 2.87 -27.64
CA ALA A 65 13.77 2.47 -27.73
C ALA A 65 13.32 1.67 -26.49
N ASN A 66 14.12 0.69 -26.05
CA ASN A 66 13.83 -0.08 -24.84
C ASN A 66 13.81 0.79 -23.57
N ALA A 67 14.69 1.80 -23.46
CA ALA A 67 14.69 2.73 -22.34
C ALA A 67 13.42 3.58 -22.30
N ILE A 68 12.97 4.10 -23.46
CA ILE A 68 11.73 4.88 -23.57
C ILE A 68 10.51 4.02 -23.22
N ILE A 69 10.44 2.81 -23.78
CA ILE A 69 9.36 1.86 -23.49
C ILE A 69 9.34 1.53 -21.99
N GLY A 70 10.50 1.25 -21.39
CA GLY A 70 10.63 1.00 -19.96
C GLY A 70 10.13 2.16 -19.10
N PHE A 71 10.52 3.39 -19.44
CA PHE A 71 10.08 4.60 -18.74
C PHE A 71 8.55 4.78 -18.79
N ILE A 72 7.93 4.56 -19.97
CA ILE A 72 6.47 4.67 -20.13
C ILE A 72 5.74 3.55 -19.37
N GLN A 73 6.26 2.32 -19.40
CA GLN A 73 5.65 1.19 -18.70
C GLN A 73 5.70 1.37 -17.17
N GLU A 74 6.80 1.91 -16.64
CA GLU A 74 6.92 2.21 -15.20
C GLU A 74 6.01 3.34 -14.76
N GLY A 75 5.94 4.42 -15.55
CA GLY A 75 5.03 5.54 -15.25
C GLY A 75 3.57 5.10 -15.15
N LYS A 76 3.14 4.17 -16.02
CA LYS A 76 1.81 3.57 -15.95
C LYS A 76 1.62 2.71 -14.69
N ALA A 77 2.61 1.90 -14.31
CA ALA A 77 2.54 1.09 -13.10
C ALA A 77 2.43 1.96 -11.83
N GLU A 78 3.22 3.03 -11.73
CA GLU A 78 3.10 3.98 -10.61
C GLU A 78 1.76 4.72 -10.60
N ALA A 79 1.24 5.11 -11.77
CA ALA A 79 -0.05 5.79 -11.86
C ALA A 79 -1.21 4.90 -11.36
N SER A 80 -1.21 3.62 -11.73
CA SER A 80 -2.20 2.64 -11.24
C SER A 80 -2.11 2.47 -9.73
N MET A 81 -0.90 2.35 -9.17
CA MET A 81 -0.71 2.24 -7.72
C MET A 81 -1.13 3.50 -6.96
N GLN A 82 -0.88 4.68 -7.52
CA GLN A 82 -1.37 5.95 -6.93
C GLN A 82 -2.89 6.09 -7.01
N ALA A 83 -3.53 5.59 -8.06
CA ALA A 83 -4.97 5.57 -8.18
C ALA A 83 -5.60 4.66 -7.12
N LEU A 84 -5.06 3.45 -6.93
CA LEU A 84 -5.44 2.54 -5.85
C LEU A 84 -5.25 3.21 -4.47
N THR A 85 -4.12 3.87 -4.25
CA THR A 85 -3.86 4.59 -2.98
C THR A 85 -4.85 5.73 -2.73
N ARG A 86 -5.28 6.44 -3.76
CA ARG A 86 -6.28 7.51 -3.64
C ARG A 86 -7.69 6.97 -3.39
N MET A 87 -8.04 5.80 -3.92
CA MET A 87 -9.30 5.12 -3.60
C MET A 87 -9.37 4.66 -2.13
N MET A 88 -8.23 4.53 -1.45
CA MET A 88 -8.15 4.19 -0.02
C MET A 88 -8.25 5.39 0.93
N VAL A 89 -8.53 6.61 0.44
CA VAL A 89 -8.84 7.76 1.31
C VAL A 89 -10.27 7.61 1.81
N LEU A 90 -10.42 6.75 2.82
CA LEU A 90 -11.63 6.62 3.60
C LEU A 90 -11.68 7.74 4.63
N ASP A 91 -12.82 8.41 4.74
CA ASP A 91 -13.14 9.20 5.93
C ASP A 91 -13.73 8.25 6.98
N CYS A 92 -13.48 8.54 8.26
CA CYS A 92 -14.00 7.76 9.37
C CYS A 92 -14.43 8.67 10.51
N THR A 93 -15.47 8.24 11.23
CA THR A 93 -15.98 8.98 12.38
C THR A 93 -15.18 8.60 13.62
N VAL A 94 -14.52 9.57 14.25
CA VAL A 94 -13.82 9.37 15.52
C VAL A 94 -14.46 10.18 16.64
N LEU A 95 -14.40 9.65 17.86
CA LEU A 95 -14.80 10.35 19.07
C LEU A 95 -13.55 10.99 19.71
N ARG A 96 -13.37 12.30 19.49
CA ARG A 96 -12.28 13.10 20.08
C ARG A 96 -12.88 14.28 20.83
N ASP A 97 -12.34 14.62 21.99
CA ASP A 97 -12.86 15.68 22.87
C ASP A 97 -14.36 15.50 23.21
N ARG A 98 -14.85 14.25 23.33
CA ARG A 98 -16.28 13.90 23.50
C ARG A 98 -17.20 14.34 22.36
N THR A 99 -16.63 14.74 21.21
CA THR A 99 -17.38 15.13 20.01
C THR A 99 -17.07 14.17 18.87
N ARG A 100 -18.10 13.85 18.08
CA ARG A 100 -17.92 13.08 16.85
C ARG A 100 -17.30 13.99 15.79
N LYS A 101 -16.21 13.55 15.18
CA LYS A 101 -15.50 14.28 14.13
C LYS A 101 -15.20 13.33 12.98
N ASP A 102 -15.51 13.75 11.77
CA ASP A 102 -15.08 13.05 10.57
C ASP A 102 -13.63 13.41 10.30
N VAL A 103 -12.78 12.39 10.27
CA VAL A 103 -11.36 12.55 9.98
C VAL A 103 -10.95 11.58 8.88
N PRO A 104 -10.05 12.02 7.97
CA PRO A 104 -9.44 11.11 7.02
C PRO A 104 -8.74 9.97 7.76
N ALA A 105 -8.97 8.71 7.35
CA ALA A 105 -8.41 7.51 7.96
C ALA A 105 -6.88 7.55 8.07
N ARG A 106 -6.19 8.26 7.17
CA ARG A 106 -4.73 8.51 7.23
C ARG A 106 -4.27 9.26 8.49
N LYS A 107 -5.16 10.01 9.14
CA LYS A 107 -4.90 10.78 10.37
C LYS A 107 -5.36 10.04 11.64
N LEU A 108 -5.83 8.79 11.49
CA LEU A 108 -6.14 7.92 12.61
C LEU A 108 -4.85 7.60 13.36
N VAL A 109 -4.88 7.65 14.69
CA VAL A 109 -3.75 7.31 15.54
C VAL A 109 -4.15 6.25 16.56
N PRO A 110 -3.20 5.41 17.03
CA PRO A 110 -3.47 4.46 18.10
C PRO A 110 -4.10 5.14 19.32
N GLY A 111 -5.21 4.58 19.80
CA GLY A 111 -5.99 5.07 20.93
C GLY A 111 -7.12 6.03 20.57
N ASP A 112 -7.38 6.30 19.29
CA ASP A 112 -8.64 6.89 18.86
C ASP A 112 -9.80 5.90 19.06
N ALA A 113 -10.96 6.41 19.49
CA ALA A 113 -12.21 5.66 19.48
C ALA A 113 -12.92 5.89 18.14
N VAL A 114 -13.01 4.86 17.31
CA VAL A 114 -13.69 4.90 16.01
C VAL A 114 -15.13 4.44 16.18
N LEU A 115 -16.06 5.15 15.55
CA LEU A 115 -17.44 4.74 15.42
C LEU A 115 -17.62 4.09 14.04
N LEU A 116 -18.17 2.88 14.02
CA LEU A 116 -18.50 2.15 12.79
C LEU A 116 -20.02 2.00 12.72
N ASP A 117 -20.59 2.30 11.57
CA ASP A 117 -21.99 2.08 11.25
C ASP A 117 -22.14 1.08 10.09
N GLU A 118 -23.37 0.68 9.79
CA GLU A 118 -23.66 -0.24 8.69
C GLU A 118 -23.19 0.35 7.34
N GLY A 119 -22.41 -0.43 6.59
CA GLY A 119 -21.84 -0.03 5.30
C GLY A 119 -20.49 0.70 5.39
N ASP A 120 -20.02 1.04 6.59
CA ASP A 120 -18.69 1.61 6.77
C ASP A 120 -17.60 0.58 6.47
N ARG A 121 -16.48 1.03 5.86
CA ARG A 121 -15.27 0.20 5.77
C ARG A 121 -14.41 0.41 7.00
N ILE A 122 -13.77 -0.67 7.45
CA ILE A 122 -12.87 -0.66 8.60
C ILE A 122 -11.57 0.12 8.24
N PRO A 123 -11.27 1.28 8.88
CA PRO A 123 -10.18 2.18 8.45
C PRO A 123 -8.78 1.76 8.95
N ALA A 124 -8.71 0.94 10.00
CA ALA A 124 -7.52 0.41 10.65
C ALA A 124 -7.86 -0.90 11.37
N ASP A 125 -6.89 -1.62 11.89
CA ASP A 125 -7.17 -2.74 12.79
C ASP A 125 -7.67 -2.20 14.13
N LEU A 126 -8.91 -2.54 14.48
CA LEU A 126 -9.62 -2.01 15.65
C LEU A 126 -9.89 -3.12 16.66
N ARG A 127 -9.66 -2.81 17.94
CA ARG A 127 -10.13 -3.62 19.06
C ARG A 127 -11.56 -3.21 19.39
N LEU A 128 -12.49 -4.17 19.34
CA LEU A 128 -13.87 -3.94 19.73
C LEU A 128 -13.96 -3.90 21.27
N PHE A 129 -14.57 -2.85 21.78
CA PHE A 129 -14.92 -2.69 23.19
C PHE A 129 -16.42 -2.45 23.40
N TYR A 130 -17.16 -2.16 22.33
CA TYR A 130 -18.61 -2.06 22.29
C TYR A 130 -19.10 -2.46 20.91
N ALA A 131 -20.09 -3.37 20.85
CA ALA A 131 -20.70 -3.83 19.60
C ALA A 131 -22.18 -4.16 19.85
N ARG A 132 -23.03 -3.93 18.85
CA ARG A 132 -24.42 -4.38 18.83
C ARG A 132 -24.70 -4.99 17.46
N ASN A 133 -24.89 -6.30 17.40
CA ASN A 133 -25.13 -7.05 16.15
C ASN A 133 -24.17 -6.63 15.03
N LEU A 134 -22.88 -6.61 15.34
CA LEU A 134 -21.85 -6.20 14.38
C LEU A 134 -21.42 -7.42 13.56
N ASN A 135 -21.73 -7.37 12.27
CA ASN A 135 -21.28 -8.35 11.28
C ASN A 135 -20.26 -7.69 10.36
N THR A 136 -19.14 -8.36 10.13
CA THR A 136 -18.09 -7.87 9.23
C THR A 136 -17.87 -8.84 8.08
N ASP A 137 -17.69 -8.29 6.88
CA ASP A 137 -17.21 -9.05 5.73
C ASP A 137 -15.68 -9.13 5.76
N GLU A 138 -15.17 -10.35 5.93
CA GLU A 138 -13.73 -10.64 6.00
C GLU A 138 -13.24 -11.44 4.78
N ALA A 139 -14.01 -11.49 3.69
CA ALA A 139 -13.69 -12.27 2.50
C ALA A 139 -12.29 -11.97 1.93
N ALA A 140 -11.83 -10.72 2.03
CA ALA A 140 -10.50 -10.33 1.56
C ALA A 140 -9.35 -10.91 2.41
N LEU A 141 -9.60 -11.24 3.68
CA LEU A 141 -8.61 -11.77 4.62
C LEU A 141 -8.70 -13.29 4.78
N THR A 142 -9.91 -13.85 4.75
CA THR A 142 -10.18 -15.27 5.01
C THR A 142 -10.51 -16.05 3.74
N GLY A 143 -10.96 -15.38 2.67
CA GLY A 143 -11.49 -16.02 1.47
C GLY A 143 -12.95 -16.47 1.60
N GLU A 144 -13.58 -16.25 2.76
CA GLU A 144 -14.95 -16.67 3.04
C GLU A 144 -15.90 -15.47 2.95
N SER A 145 -16.92 -15.54 2.09
CA SER A 145 -17.88 -14.45 1.88
C SER A 145 -19.05 -14.45 2.88
N VAL A 146 -18.99 -15.27 3.93
CA VAL A 146 -20.03 -15.33 4.96
C VAL A 146 -19.76 -14.24 6.00
N PRO A 147 -20.72 -13.36 6.32
CA PRO A 147 -20.54 -12.35 7.35
C PRO A 147 -20.22 -12.99 8.70
N VAL A 148 -19.20 -12.49 9.38
CA VAL A 148 -18.74 -13.00 10.68
C VAL A 148 -19.29 -12.13 11.80
N ASP A 149 -19.97 -12.74 12.77
CA ASP A 149 -20.42 -12.08 14.00
C ASP A 149 -19.24 -11.75 14.91
N LYS A 150 -19.12 -10.49 15.32
CA LYS A 150 -18.03 -10.02 16.18
C LYS A 150 -18.47 -9.92 17.65
N SER A 151 -17.55 -10.27 18.57
CA SER A 151 -17.76 -10.19 20.02
C SER A 151 -16.72 -9.29 20.68
N ILE A 152 -17.04 -8.69 21.82
CA ILE A 152 -16.10 -7.88 22.60
C ILE A 152 -15.21 -8.72 23.54
N ASP A 153 -15.52 -10.01 23.70
CA ASP A 153 -14.89 -10.87 24.70
C ASP A 153 -13.36 -10.98 24.48
N PRO A 154 -12.58 -11.03 25.57
CA PRO A 154 -11.15 -11.25 25.47
C PRO A 154 -10.88 -12.66 24.96
N ILE A 155 -9.95 -12.78 24.01
CA ILE A 155 -9.56 -14.08 23.47
C ILE A 155 -8.37 -14.61 24.27
N PRO A 156 -8.46 -15.82 24.86
CA PRO A 156 -7.45 -16.34 25.78
C PRO A 156 -6.18 -16.87 25.11
N LYS A 157 -6.22 -17.19 23.81
CA LYS A 157 -5.08 -17.73 23.05
C LYS A 157 -4.39 -16.66 22.22
N HIS A 158 -3.06 -16.69 22.24
CA HIS A 158 -2.20 -15.89 21.36
C HIS A 158 -1.96 -16.63 20.04
N GLY A 159 -1.67 -15.89 18.96
CA GLY A 159 -1.28 -16.47 17.67
C GLY A 159 -2.43 -17.07 16.84
N LEU A 160 -3.66 -16.65 17.11
CA LEU A 160 -4.82 -17.09 16.35
C LEU A 160 -4.86 -16.45 14.96
N THR A 161 -5.49 -17.15 14.02
CA THR A 161 -5.71 -16.63 12.67
C THR A 161 -6.61 -15.38 12.73
N PRO A 162 -6.52 -14.45 11.75
CA PRO A 162 -7.40 -13.28 11.72
C PRO A 162 -8.89 -13.63 11.81
N ALA A 163 -9.30 -14.76 11.21
CA ALA A 163 -10.68 -15.26 11.24
C ALA A 163 -11.17 -15.56 12.67
N ASP A 164 -10.30 -16.12 13.50
CA ASP A 164 -10.62 -16.49 14.89
C ASP A 164 -10.61 -15.28 15.85
N GLN A 165 -10.13 -14.12 15.39
CA GLN A 165 -10.03 -12.90 16.19
C GLN A 165 -11.37 -12.14 16.20
N LEU A 166 -12.42 -12.75 16.77
CA LEU A 166 -13.78 -12.19 16.82
C LEU A 166 -13.90 -10.84 17.53
N CYS A 167 -12.89 -10.47 18.33
CA CYS A 167 -12.83 -9.19 19.03
C CYS A 167 -12.00 -8.11 18.34
N MET A 168 -11.53 -8.41 17.14
CA MET A 168 -10.84 -7.50 16.26
C MET A 168 -11.71 -7.27 15.01
N ALA A 169 -11.74 -6.02 14.57
CA ALA A 169 -12.21 -5.64 13.25
C ALA A 169 -10.99 -5.24 12.43
N CYS A 170 -10.65 -6.03 11.42
CA CYS A 170 -9.41 -5.88 10.66
C CYS A 170 -9.60 -4.99 9.44
N LYS A 171 -8.59 -4.18 9.11
CA LYS A 171 -8.58 -3.39 7.89
C LYS A 171 -8.43 -4.32 6.69
N SER A 172 -9.50 -4.46 5.92
CA SER A 172 -9.45 -5.13 4.62
C SER A 172 -8.78 -4.21 3.59
N VAL A 173 -7.71 -4.68 2.97
CA VAL A 173 -7.04 -4.00 1.85
C VAL A 173 -7.56 -4.67 0.57
N LEU A 174 -8.47 -4.00 -0.14
CA LEU A 174 -8.76 -4.26 -1.55
C LEU A 174 -7.86 -3.40 -2.42
#